data_AF-A0A2W6D4M7-F1
#
_entry.id   AF-A0A2W6D4M7-F1
#
_cell.length_a   1.000
_cell.length_b   1.000
_cell.length_c   1.000
_cell.angle_alpha   90.00
_cell.angle_beta   90.00
_cell.angle_gamma   90.00
#
_symmetry.space_group_name_H-M   'P 1'
#
loop_
_entity.id
_entity.type
_entity.pdbx_description
1 polymer ?
#
loop_
_entity_poly.entity_id
_entity_poly.type
_entity_poly.pdbx_seq_one_letter_code
_entity_poly.pdbx_strand_id
1 'polypeptide(L)'
;MKGLKALLAIAGVTALGLFITTPASAASTDGTVTGVATVQAAHPHVDCSNGKFACTEVADSEQVFGKGKYVGHDEPSLLFYSNVPGSGNRMQYTGVIPKEPPATPIPGKRSFTFMQAITFWYGVALCDTQSYPVQIKTCTPNTDANAVPVSNPKHPGTAFMELQFYPPGFVQQFDGAACSGRQWCVAMTIDSLSINPVTGEQINDTCAAKVGVEPVNFAYLTHSGTPQGPPNPVNFDPVGSGKPDPHKVLFLGQGDHYTVSLHDTAHGLMTTVNDTSTGQSGSMTASAANGFGQVKFAPNPSTECTNIPYDFHTMYSTSSPATRVPWGAHSYNVAFDDEIGHFDYCSKVAADASCVGKEGTGGEAADGDNFACFPGSAATLVHVGGCLDTNAGFDGQSYQKLWPDGNLNLHPSPIIFTSPKTGPTYSTNYSRIGFEADLPRIETQDSSPGNNCDRATGAGCTRIPLTDDHTPAAFYPWFSSGQALGGCAWTIGQHVPGFSTNDYGANNQWGPLLSLAYTDIGGGVVNRFNDFRRILANPCTR
;
A
#
# COMPACT_ATOMS: atom_id res chain seq x y z
N MET A 1 -57.77 -42.58 -60.65
CA MET A 1 -57.56 -43.76 -59.79
C MET A 1 -57.63 -43.31 -58.34
N LYS A 2 -58.65 -43.82 -57.61
CA LYS A 2 -58.86 -43.95 -56.15
C LYS A 2 -58.18 -42.93 -55.22
N GLY A 3 -58.84 -42.13 -54.37
CA GLY A 3 -60.24 -41.95 -53.94
C GLY A 3 -60.25 -40.90 -52.80
N LEU A 4 -61.17 -39.92 -52.83
CA LEU A 4 -62.31 -39.74 -51.89
C LEU A 4 -61.87 -39.44 -50.43
N LYS A 5 -62.18 -38.33 -49.75
CA LYS A 5 -63.39 -37.49 -49.51
C LYS A 5 -62.90 -36.26 -48.68
N ALA A 6 -63.54 -35.11 -48.48
CA ALA A 6 -64.71 -34.40 -48.98
C ALA A 6 -64.82 -33.10 -48.14
N LEU A 7 -65.12 -31.96 -48.79
CA LEU A 7 -66.07 -30.88 -48.38
C LEU A 7 -65.82 -30.12 -47.04
N LEU A 8 -65.99 -28.79 -46.89
CA LEU A 8 -66.64 -27.74 -47.69
C LEU A 8 -66.33 -26.33 -47.11
N ALA A 9 -66.38 -25.31 -47.98
CA ALA A 9 -66.99 -23.97 -47.78
C ALA A 9 -66.36 -22.95 -46.77
N ILE A 10 -66.33 -21.63 -46.98
CA ILE A 10 -66.93 -20.70 -47.97
C ILE A 10 -66.23 -19.32 -47.81
N ALA A 11 -66.12 -18.59 -48.94
CA ALA A 11 -66.06 -17.11 -49.14
C ALA A 11 -65.10 -16.24 -48.31
N GLY A 12 -64.56 -15.14 -48.80
CA GLY A 12 -64.86 -14.32 -49.96
C GLY A 12 -63.95 -13.08 -49.91
N VAL A 13 -63.81 -12.45 -51.07
CA VAL A 13 -62.83 -11.42 -51.44
C VAL A 13 -63.16 -10.04 -50.86
N THR A 14 -62.18 -9.13 -50.88
CA THR A 14 -62.18 -7.65 -50.71
C THR A 14 -61.92 -7.13 -49.29
N ALA A 15 -61.18 -6.06 -49.02
CA ALA A 15 -60.23 -5.21 -49.73
C ALA A 15 -59.55 -4.27 -48.69
N LEU A 16 -58.34 -3.80 -49.02
CA LEU A 16 -57.61 -2.60 -48.56
C LEU A 16 -57.98 -1.90 -47.22
N GLY A 17 -56.96 -1.72 -46.37
CA GLY A 17 -56.94 -0.63 -45.38
C GLY A 17 -55.73 -0.71 -44.44
N LEU A 18 -54.85 0.29 -44.50
CA LEU A 18 -53.64 0.50 -43.69
C LEU A 18 -53.79 0.17 -42.19
N PHE A 19 -52.75 -0.36 -41.54
CA PHE A 19 -51.96 0.30 -40.49
C PHE A 19 -50.75 -0.60 -40.10
N ILE A 20 -49.60 0.05 -39.88
CA ILE A 20 -48.28 -0.55 -39.65
C ILE A 20 -48.27 -1.33 -38.32
N THR A 21 -47.80 -2.58 -38.37
CA THR A 21 -47.61 -3.47 -37.23
C THR A 21 -46.15 -3.46 -36.76
N THR A 22 -45.93 -3.38 -35.45
CA THR A 22 -44.76 -3.97 -34.78
C THR A 22 -45.28 -4.97 -33.76
N PRO A 23 -45.08 -6.30 -33.95
CA PRO A 23 -45.43 -7.27 -32.94
C PRO A 23 -44.23 -7.53 -32.02
N ALA A 24 -44.53 -7.57 -30.72
CA ALA A 24 -43.76 -8.27 -29.72
C ALA A 24 -43.63 -9.77 -30.08
N SER A 25 -42.56 -10.41 -29.64
CA SER A 25 -42.46 -11.88 -29.61
C SER A 25 -41.71 -12.34 -28.36
N ALA A 26 -42.48 -12.88 -27.42
CA ALA A 26 -42.08 -13.88 -26.42
C ALA A 26 -41.92 -15.24 -27.14
N ALA A 27 -41.28 -16.32 -26.68
CA ALA A 27 -40.39 -16.71 -25.57
C ALA A 27 -40.03 -18.20 -25.82
N SER A 28 -39.01 -18.74 -25.15
CA SER A 28 -38.89 -20.14 -24.66
C SER A 28 -37.60 -20.23 -23.82
N THR A 29 -37.69 -20.19 -22.49
CA THR A 29 -37.79 -21.29 -21.50
C THR A 29 -36.58 -22.24 -21.46
N ASP A 30 -35.73 -22.11 -20.43
CA ASP A 30 -35.54 -23.18 -19.43
C ASP A 30 -34.66 -22.76 -18.24
N GLY A 31 -35.01 -23.25 -17.05
CA GLY A 31 -34.07 -23.46 -15.93
C GLY A 31 -33.91 -22.35 -14.88
N THR A 32 -34.90 -22.16 -14.01
CA THR A 32 -34.72 -21.45 -12.73
C THR A 32 -33.82 -22.24 -11.77
N VAL A 33 -32.62 -21.75 -11.51
CA VAL A 33 -31.86 -22.05 -10.28
C VAL A 33 -32.12 -20.89 -9.31
N THR A 34 -33.00 -21.14 -8.36
CA THR A 34 -33.22 -20.29 -7.18
C THR A 34 -32.13 -20.55 -6.15
N GLY A 35 -31.47 -19.48 -5.67
CA GLY A 35 -30.68 -19.50 -4.44
C GLY A 35 -29.20 -19.17 -4.60
N VAL A 36 -28.86 -18.01 -5.17
CA VAL A 36 -27.59 -17.36 -4.78
C VAL A 36 -27.88 -16.73 -3.43
N ALA A 37 -27.31 -17.31 -2.37
CA ALA A 37 -27.25 -16.61 -1.08
C ALA A 37 -26.64 -15.24 -1.36
N THR A 38 -27.41 -14.18 -1.14
CA THR A 38 -26.86 -12.83 -1.03
C THR A 38 -25.95 -12.85 0.19
N VAL A 39 -24.67 -13.18 -0.03
CA VAL A 39 -23.61 -12.76 0.87
C VAL A 39 -23.79 -11.25 0.94
N GLN A 40 -24.17 -10.77 2.12
CA GLN A 40 -24.26 -9.34 2.36
C GLN A 40 -22.88 -8.78 2.03
N ALA A 41 -22.77 -8.09 0.90
CA ALA A 41 -21.51 -7.57 0.43
C ALA A 41 -20.94 -6.72 1.57
N ALA A 42 -19.78 -7.12 2.09
CA ALA A 42 -19.06 -6.32 3.06
C ALA A 42 -18.92 -4.91 2.47
N HIS A 43 -19.09 -3.88 3.30
CA HIS A 43 -18.79 -2.51 2.89
C HIS A 43 -17.33 -2.50 2.41
N PRO A 44 -17.04 -2.22 1.12
CA PRO A 44 -15.68 -2.29 0.64
C PRO A 44 -14.93 -1.09 1.24
N HIS A 45 -13.99 -1.40 2.11
CA HIS A 45 -13.06 -0.48 2.75
C HIS A 45 -11.65 -0.94 2.40
N VAL A 46 -10.64 -0.12 2.73
CA VAL A 46 -9.26 -0.58 2.74
C VAL A 46 -9.14 -1.61 3.87
N ASP A 47 -8.91 -2.87 3.50
CA ASP A 47 -8.80 -3.98 4.44
C ASP A 47 -7.35 -4.44 4.49
N CYS A 48 -6.63 -3.97 5.52
CA CYS A 48 -5.23 -4.31 5.79
C CYS A 48 -5.06 -5.72 6.37
N SER A 49 -6.09 -6.58 6.39
CA SER A 49 -5.95 -7.98 6.80
C SER A 49 -5.71 -8.94 5.64
N ASN A 50 -5.54 -8.42 4.42
CA ASN A 50 -5.22 -9.15 3.21
C ASN A 50 -4.20 -8.38 2.35
N GLY A 51 -3.41 -9.07 1.54
CA GLY A 51 -2.33 -8.43 0.77
C GLY A 51 -2.76 -7.56 -0.41
N LYS A 52 -4.05 -7.20 -0.56
CA LYS A 52 -4.51 -6.38 -1.69
C LYS A 52 -4.21 -4.89 -1.52
N PHE A 53 -4.00 -4.44 -0.29
CA PHE A 53 -3.71 -3.04 0.02
C PHE A 53 -2.39 -2.96 0.79
N ALA A 54 -1.54 -2.03 0.36
CA ALA A 54 -0.37 -1.60 1.12
C ALA A 54 -0.87 -0.76 2.31
N CYS A 55 -0.73 -1.29 3.51
CA CYS A 55 -0.89 -0.56 4.76
C CYS A 55 0.43 -0.67 5.52
N THR A 56 0.54 -0.02 6.68
CA THR A 56 1.78 -0.09 7.45
C THR A 56 1.90 -1.44 8.16
N GLU A 57 3.01 -2.18 7.98
CA GLU A 57 3.15 -3.47 8.67
C GLU A 57 3.01 -3.31 10.19
N VAL A 58 2.09 -4.08 10.77
CA VAL A 58 1.89 -4.10 12.21
C VAL A 58 2.98 -4.91 12.90
N ALA A 59 3.29 -4.54 14.14
CA ALA A 59 4.33 -5.22 14.91
C ALA A 59 4.06 -6.72 15.11
N ASP A 60 2.80 -7.20 15.05
CA ASP A 60 2.46 -8.63 15.13
C ASP A 60 1.10 -8.88 14.44
N SER A 61 1.13 -9.30 13.18
CA SER A 61 -0.09 -9.55 12.38
C SER A 61 -0.97 -10.65 12.97
N GLU A 62 -0.40 -11.71 13.55
CA GLU A 62 -1.22 -12.77 14.15
C GLU A 62 -2.00 -12.25 15.36
N GLN A 63 -1.39 -11.36 16.15
CA GLN A 63 -2.05 -10.71 17.27
C GLN A 63 -3.17 -9.75 16.81
N VAL A 64 -2.97 -9.06 15.69
CA VAL A 64 -3.92 -8.06 15.18
C VAL A 64 -5.07 -8.72 14.42
N PHE A 65 -4.76 -9.54 13.42
CA PHE A 65 -5.73 -10.06 12.44
C PHE A 65 -6.13 -11.53 12.66
N GLY A 66 -5.39 -12.24 13.52
CA GLY A 66 -5.64 -13.63 13.91
C GLY A 66 -4.55 -14.59 13.43
N LYS A 67 -4.50 -15.77 14.06
CA LYS A 67 -3.48 -16.80 13.79
C LYS A 67 -3.40 -17.18 12.31
N GLY A 68 -2.18 -17.29 11.78
CA GLY A 68 -1.89 -17.67 10.40
C GLY A 68 -2.26 -16.60 9.37
N LYS A 69 -2.51 -15.37 9.82
CA LYS A 69 -2.67 -14.22 8.92
C LYS A 69 -1.41 -13.38 8.96
N TYR A 70 -0.68 -13.42 7.86
CA TYR A 70 0.28 -12.41 7.50
C TYR A 70 -0.25 -11.66 6.27
N VAL A 71 -0.01 -10.35 6.21
CA VAL A 71 -0.65 -9.45 5.25
C VAL A 71 0.30 -9.10 4.10
N GLY A 72 1.60 -9.23 4.30
CA GLY A 72 2.57 -9.24 3.20
C GLY A 72 3.40 -8.00 3.00
N HIS A 73 3.36 -7.06 3.95
CA HIS A 73 4.09 -5.81 3.88
C HIS A 73 5.58 -6.08 4.11
N ASP A 74 6.38 -6.09 3.03
CA ASP A 74 7.85 -6.14 3.06
C ASP A 74 8.36 -4.79 2.59
N GLU A 75 9.02 -4.08 3.51
CA GLU A 75 9.13 -2.62 3.49
C GLU A 75 10.60 -2.15 3.61
N PRO A 76 11.44 -2.37 2.58
CA PRO A 76 12.81 -1.86 2.55
C PRO A 76 12.85 -0.31 2.55
N SER A 77 13.06 0.28 3.72
CA SER A 77 12.89 1.71 3.95
C SER A 77 14.17 2.51 4.26
N LEU A 78 14.09 3.80 3.93
CA LEU A 78 15.10 4.82 4.18
C LEU A 78 14.56 5.90 5.12
N LEU A 79 15.00 5.84 6.38
CA LEU A 79 14.61 6.75 7.45
C LEU A 79 15.48 8.02 7.44
N PHE A 80 14.90 9.18 7.74
CA PHE A 80 15.61 10.46 7.81
C PHE A 80 15.55 11.06 9.21
N TYR A 81 16.71 11.37 9.80
CA TYR A 81 16.80 11.95 11.14
C TYR A 81 17.48 13.32 11.20
N SER A 82 16.87 14.22 11.96
CA SER A 82 17.39 15.54 12.30
C SER A 82 16.78 16.00 13.62
N ASN A 83 17.59 16.62 14.47
CA ASN A 83 17.11 17.24 15.72
C ASN A 83 16.76 18.73 15.52
N VAL A 84 16.69 19.20 14.27
CA VAL A 84 16.27 20.57 13.96
C VAL A 84 14.75 20.65 14.07
N PRO A 85 14.19 21.54 14.90
CA PRO A 85 12.74 21.73 14.97
C PRO A 85 12.15 22.00 13.59
N GLY A 86 11.07 21.30 13.27
CA GLY A 86 10.46 21.30 11.94
C GLY A 86 10.76 20.04 11.13
N SER A 87 11.80 19.29 11.48
CA SER A 87 12.14 18.05 10.76
C SER A 87 11.17 16.89 11.01
N GLY A 88 10.28 16.97 11.99
CA GLY A 88 9.18 16.02 12.17
C GLY A 88 7.87 16.43 11.49
N ASN A 89 7.79 17.64 10.91
CA ASN A 89 6.52 18.23 10.49
C ASN A 89 6.57 19.13 9.25
N ARG A 90 7.74 19.27 8.62
CA ARG A 90 7.96 20.06 7.42
C ARG A 90 9.12 19.48 6.63
N MET A 91 8.81 18.84 5.51
CA MET A 91 9.78 18.20 4.65
C MET A 91 9.44 18.41 3.18
N GLN A 92 10.49 18.62 2.38
CA GLN A 92 10.39 18.69 0.93
C GLN A 92 11.37 17.73 0.28
N TYR A 93 10.86 16.94 -0.67
CA TYR A 93 11.60 16.02 -1.50
C TYR A 93 11.46 16.43 -2.96
N THR A 94 12.39 16.01 -3.80
CA THR A 94 12.22 16.02 -5.25
C THR A 94 12.52 14.64 -5.79
N GLY A 95 11.86 14.23 -6.86
CA GLY A 95 12.06 12.93 -7.47
C GLY A 95 11.78 12.87 -8.97
N VAL A 96 11.96 11.68 -9.53
CA VAL A 96 11.62 11.31 -10.91
C VAL A 96 10.79 10.05 -10.88
N ILE A 97 9.65 10.06 -11.57
CA ILE A 97 8.77 8.90 -11.72
C ILE A 97 9.41 7.88 -12.66
N PRO A 98 9.35 6.57 -12.35
CA PRO A 98 9.82 5.52 -13.26
C PRO A 98 9.18 5.55 -14.65
N LYS A 99 9.97 5.12 -15.64
CA LYS A 99 9.51 4.76 -16.98
C LYS A 99 9.46 3.27 -17.10
N GLU A 100 8.31 2.76 -17.52
CA GLU A 100 8.11 1.35 -17.83
C GLU A 100 8.76 0.99 -19.18
N PRO A 101 9.29 -0.23 -19.34
CA PRO A 101 9.66 -0.72 -20.66
C PRO A 101 8.39 -0.90 -21.52
N PRO A 102 8.49 -1.09 -22.85
CA PRO A 102 7.30 -1.22 -23.66
C PRO A 102 6.45 -2.43 -23.24
N ALA A 103 5.13 -2.27 -23.17
CA ALA A 103 4.23 -3.34 -22.73
C ALA A 103 4.37 -4.63 -23.56
N THR A 104 4.18 -5.78 -22.91
CA THR A 104 4.21 -7.10 -23.57
C THR A 104 3.35 -8.09 -22.79
N PRO A 105 2.49 -8.88 -23.46
CA PRO A 105 1.66 -9.90 -22.82
C PRO A 105 2.40 -11.22 -22.60
N ILE A 106 3.74 -11.21 -22.68
CA ILE A 106 4.57 -12.40 -22.58
C ILE A 106 5.20 -12.39 -21.18
N PRO A 107 4.76 -13.26 -20.26
CA PRO A 107 5.33 -13.35 -18.90
C PRO A 107 6.85 -13.51 -18.93
N GLY A 108 7.54 -12.84 -18.01
CA GLY A 108 8.99 -12.91 -17.85
C GLY A 108 9.83 -12.25 -18.97
N LYS A 109 9.20 -11.75 -20.05
CA LYS A 109 9.94 -11.08 -21.13
C LYS A 109 10.48 -9.70 -20.70
N ARG A 110 9.76 -9.03 -19.81
CA ARG A 110 10.07 -7.71 -19.24
C ARG A 110 9.56 -7.66 -17.82
N SER A 111 10.19 -6.82 -17.00
CA SER A 111 9.69 -6.47 -15.68
C SER A 111 9.12 -5.06 -15.69
N PHE A 112 8.15 -4.79 -14.83
CA PHE A 112 7.43 -3.52 -14.71
C PHE A 112 7.39 -3.12 -13.25
N THR A 113 7.25 -1.82 -12.94
CA THR A 113 7.36 -1.37 -11.55
C THR A 113 6.32 -2.03 -10.64
N PHE A 114 5.09 -2.24 -11.11
CA PHE A 114 4.04 -2.95 -10.33
C PHE A 114 4.40 -4.40 -9.96
N MET A 115 5.40 -4.99 -10.62
CA MET A 115 5.91 -6.33 -10.29
C MET A 115 6.98 -6.29 -9.21
N GLN A 116 7.65 -5.15 -9.03
CA GLN A 116 8.69 -4.96 -8.03
C GLN A 116 8.09 -4.40 -6.74
N ALA A 117 7.18 -3.44 -6.88
CA ALA A 117 6.50 -2.80 -5.77
C ALA A 117 5.07 -2.40 -6.14
N ILE A 118 4.11 -2.62 -5.25
CA ILE A 118 2.71 -2.21 -5.49
C ILE A 118 2.51 -0.71 -5.26
N THR A 119 3.36 -0.08 -4.45
CA THR A 119 3.47 1.38 -4.27
C THR A 119 4.77 1.73 -3.55
N PHE A 120 5.25 2.96 -3.72
CA PHE A 120 6.25 3.57 -2.83
C PHE A 120 5.64 4.76 -2.11
N TRP A 121 6.18 5.17 -0.96
CA TRP A 121 5.66 6.33 -0.23
C TRP A 121 6.69 7.20 0.46
N TYR A 122 6.22 8.40 0.80
CA TYR A 122 6.84 9.27 1.80
C TYR A 122 6.00 9.25 3.07
N GLY A 123 6.63 8.91 4.20
CA GLY A 123 5.97 8.67 5.47
C GLY A 123 6.16 9.76 6.53
N VAL A 124 5.17 9.95 7.42
CA VAL A 124 5.30 10.72 8.67
C VAL A 124 4.32 10.26 9.76
N ALA A 125 4.77 10.25 11.03
CA ALA A 125 3.91 9.89 12.16
C ALA A 125 2.94 11.03 12.54
N LEU A 126 1.66 10.69 12.73
CA LEU A 126 0.58 11.61 13.06
C LEU A 126 -0.02 11.33 14.44
N CYS A 127 -0.55 12.35 15.09
CA CYS A 127 -1.39 12.19 16.27
C CYS A 127 -2.70 11.47 15.90
N ASP A 128 -3.03 10.40 16.61
CA ASP A 128 -4.37 9.79 16.56
C ASP A 128 -4.76 9.24 17.94
N THR A 129 -5.67 9.92 18.63
CA THR A 129 -6.08 9.56 19.99
C THR A 129 -7.03 8.37 20.09
N GLN A 130 -7.46 7.80 18.96
CA GLN A 130 -8.22 6.56 18.88
C GLN A 130 -7.39 5.39 18.33
N SER A 131 -6.12 5.64 17.98
CA SER A 131 -5.16 4.63 17.55
C SER A 131 -4.25 4.19 18.71
N TYR A 132 -3.56 3.07 18.51
CA TYR A 132 -2.60 2.51 19.44
C TYR A 132 -1.52 3.55 19.83
N PRO A 133 -1.16 3.64 21.12
CA PRO A 133 -1.84 3.01 22.24
C PRO A 133 -3.06 3.84 22.65
N VAL A 134 -4.27 3.25 22.64
CA VAL A 134 -5.52 3.94 23.03
C VAL A 134 -5.60 4.12 24.55
N GLN A 135 -4.72 4.94 25.11
CA GLN A 135 -4.56 5.14 26.55
C GLN A 135 -4.95 6.56 27.01
N ILE A 136 -4.68 7.57 26.19
CA ILE A 136 -5.05 8.97 26.48
C ILE A 136 -5.78 9.61 25.30
N LYS A 137 -6.62 10.61 25.61
CA LYS A 137 -7.47 11.30 24.63
C LYS A 137 -6.87 12.62 24.12
N THR A 138 -5.57 12.80 24.30
CA THR A 138 -4.88 14.05 23.95
C THR A 138 -3.55 13.71 23.30
N CYS A 139 -3.24 14.40 22.20
CA CYS A 139 -1.93 14.42 21.58
C CYS A 139 -1.61 15.89 21.28
N THR A 140 -0.51 16.40 21.83
CA THR A 140 -0.08 17.76 21.49
C THR A 140 0.68 17.66 20.16
N PRO A 141 0.27 18.33 19.08
CA PRO A 141 0.98 18.19 17.82
C PRO A 141 2.39 18.80 17.86
N ASN A 142 3.25 18.38 16.94
CA ASN A 142 4.56 19.00 16.66
C ASN A 142 5.50 19.09 17.88
N THR A 143 5.48 18.10 18.77
CA THR A 143 6.31 18.12 19.97
C THR A 143 6.97 16.78 20.25
N ASP A 144 8.25 16.83 20.61
CA ASP A 144 9.01 15.65 21.01
C ASP A 144 8.67 15.21 22.44
N ALA A 145 7.85 15.99 23.17
CA ALA A 145 7.29 15.57 24.46
C ALA A 145 6.38 14.34 24.32
N ASN A 146 5.91 14.04 23.11
CA ASN A 146 5.17 12.82 22.81
C ASN A 146 6.06 11.58 22.69
N ALA A 147 7.38 11.74 22.47
CA ALA A 147 8.32 10.64 22.28
C ALA A 147 8.71 10.02 23.64
N VAL A 148 7.71 9.49 24.33
CA VAL A 148 7.87 8.79 25.62
C VAL A 148 8.01 7.29 25.40
N PRO A 149 8.60 6.54 26.36
CA PRO A 149 8.65 5.08 26.26
C PRO A 149 7.24 4.47 26.12
N VAL A 150 7.13 3.35 25.40
CA VAL A 150 5.85 2.65 25.16
C VAL A 150 5.14 2.22 26.45
N SER A 151 5.89 1.94 27.53
CA SER A 151 5.33 1.63 28.85
C SER A 151 4.72 2.83 29.59
N ASN A 152 4.89 4.05 29.06
CA ASN A 152 4.37 5.24 29.71
C ASN A 152 2.86 5.29 29.49
N PRO A 153 2.03 5.32 30.56
CA PRO A 153 0.57 5.36 30.42
C PRO A 153 0.04 6.66 29.80
N LYS A 154 0.92 7.63 29.55
CA LYS A 154 0.64 8.90 28.87
C LYS A 154 1.18 8.94 27.44
N HIS A 155 1.56 7.80 26.86
CA HIS A 155 1.88 7.77 25.43
C HIS A 155 0.61 8.07 24.63
N PRO A 156 0.58 9.14 23.81
CA PRO A 156 -0.58 9.43 22.96
C PRO A 156 -0.68 8.39 21.84
N GLY A 157 -1.90 8.13 21.38
CA GLY A 157 -2.11 7.27 20.21
C GLY A 157 -1.51 7.89 18.94
N THR A 158 -1.11 7.03 18.00
CA THR A 158 -0.34 7.41 16.81
C THR A 158 -0.93 6.77 15.57
N ALA A 159 -1.00 7.51 14.47
CA ALA A 159 -1.24 6.99 13.12
C ALA A 159 0.02 7.18 12.27
N PHE A 160 0.12 6.47 11.15
CA PHE A 160 1.14 6.70 10.14
C PHE A 160 0.50 7.24 8.87
N MET A 161 1.11 8.24 8.24
CA MET A 161 0.65 8.75 6.95
C MET A 161 1.61 8.32 5.88
N GLU A 162 1.09 7.69 4.84
CA GLU A 162 1.84 7.30 3.66
C GLU A 162 1.32 8.09 2.47
N LEU A 163 2.22 8.86 1.84
CA LEU A 163 1.94 9.47 0.56
C LEU A 163 2.31 8.48 -0.55
N GLN A 164 1.39 7.56 -0.84
CA GLN A 164 1.56 6.42 -1.74
C GLN A 164 1.49 6.82 -3.23
N PHE A 165 2.45 6.35 -4.03
CA PHE A 165 2.56 6.53 -5.48
C PHE A 165 2.38 5.19 -6.19
N TYR A 166 1.29 5.06 -6.95
CA TYR A 166 0.93 3.78 -7.55
C TYR A 166 1.39 3.65 -9.01
N PRO A 167 2.02 2.52 -9.38
CA PRO A 167 2.50 2.27 -10.72
C PRO A 167 1.34 2.02 -11.71
N PRO A 168 1.54 2.31 -13.00
CA PRO A 168 0.54 2.06 -14.03
C PRO A 168 0.57 0.63 -14.57
N GLY A 169 -0.48 0.27 -15.31
CA GLY A 169 -0.42 -0.80 -16.32
C GLY A 169 -0.90 -2.19 -15.88
N PHE A 170 -1.19 -2.38 -14.59
CA PHE A 170 -1.82 -3.59 -14.05
C PHE A 170 -3.32 -3.37 -13.76
N VAL A 171 -3.90 -4.07 -12.78
CA VAL A 171 -5.33 -4.04 -12.45
C VAL A 171 -5.71 -2.74 -11.74
N GLN A 172 -6.90 -2.23 -12.05
CA GLN A 172 -7.43 -0.97 -11.50
C GLN A 172 -7.43 -0.98 -9.96
N GLN A 173 -7.04 0.12 -9.32
CA GLN A 173 -6.98 0.25 -7.87
C GLN A 173 -8.31 -0.09 -7.18
N PHE A 174 -8.24 -0.67 -5.97
CA PHE A 174 -9.31 -1.32 -5.20
C PHE A 174 -9.76 -2.70 -5.71
N ASP A 175 -9.36 -3.07 -6.93
CA ASP A 175 -9.25 -4.48 -7.35
C ASP A 175 -7.77 -4.91 -7.36
N GLY A 176 -6.84 -4.05 -7.76
CA GLY A 176 -5.39 -4.23 -7.67
C GLY A 176 -4.67 -2.94 -7.29
N ALA A 177 -3.50 -2.68 -7.90
CA ALA A 177 -2.62 -1.56 -7.50
C ALA A 177 -2.66 -0.33 -8.44
N ALA A 178 -3.11 -0.44 -9.69
CA ALA A 178 -2.88 0.60 -10.69
C ALA A 178 -4.04 1.60 -10.85
N CYS A 179 -3.77 2.91 -10.89
CA CYS A 179 -4.81 3.90 -11.19
C CYS A 179 -5.17 4.01 -12.68
N SER A 180 -4.22 3.76 -13.56
CA SER A 180 -4.40 3.88 -15.01
C SER A 180 -3.45 2.96 -15.78
N GLY A 181 -3.66 2.84 -17.09
CA GLY A 181 -2.79 2.05 -17.93
C GLY A 181 -1.40 2.65 -18.16
N ARG A 182 -1.20 3.96 -17.96
CA ARG A 182 0.04 4.64 -18.41
C ARG A 182 0.60 5.70 -17.46
N GLN A 183 -0.22 6.26 -16.59
CA GLN A 183 0.14 7.33 -15.67
C GLN A 183 0.05 6.84 -14.23
N TRP A 184 0.98 7.34 -13.43
CA TRP A 184 0.99 7.18 -11.98
C TRP A 184 -0.06 8.09 -11.36
N CYS A 185 -0.52 7.73 -10.17
CA CYS A 185 -1.37 8.57 -9.33
C CYS A 185 -0.77 8.61 -7.93
N VAL A 186 -1.26 9.54 -7.11
CA VAL A 186 -0.79 9.70 -5.73
C VAL A 186 -1.99 9.76 -4.80
N ALA A 187 -1.93 9.02 -3.69
CA ALA A 187 -2.91 9.11 -2.61
C ALA A 187 -2.23 9.37 -1.27
N MET A 188 -2.97 10.02 -0.38
CA MET A 188 -2.66 10.09 1.04
C MET A 188 -3.44 8.95 1.72
N THR A 189 -2.73 8.06 2.39
CA THR A 189 -3.29 7.11 3.37
C THR A 189 -2.94 7.58 4.78
N ILE A 190 -3.83 7.31 5.74
CA ILE A 190 -3.53 7.50 7.16
C ILE A 190 -4.00 6.25 7.88
N ASP A 191 -3.01 5.46 8.30
CA ASP A 191 -3.11 4.12 8.84
C ASP A 191 -3.09 4.22 10.37
N SER A 192 -4.13 3.68 10.99
CA SER A 192 -4.32 3.70 12.45
C SER A 192 -4.54 2.27 12.93
N LEU A 193 -4.20 1.97 14.18
CA LEU A 193 -4.42 0.65 14.77
C LEU A 193 -5.38 0.73 15.96
N SER A 194 -6.58 0.18 15.83
CA SER A 194 -7.64 0.29 16.84
C SER A 194 -7.50 -0.76 17.96
N ILE A 195 -6.43 -0.65 18.73
CA ILE A 195 -6.10 -1.56 19.84
C ILE A 195 -5.68 -0.79 21.10
N ASN A 196 -6.23 -1.19 22.24
CA ASN A 196 -5.68 -0.85 23.54
C ASN A 196 -4.71 -1.95 24.00
N PRO A 197 -3.38 -1.75 23.89
CA PRO A 197 -2.43 -2.81 24.22
C PRO A 197 -2.40 -3.18 25.70
N VAL A 198 -2.83 -2.29 26.59
CA VAL A 198 -2.81 -2.54 28.04
C VAL A 198 -3.92 -3.51 28.43
N THR A 199 -5.11 -3.36 27.85
CA THR A 199 -6.23 -4.28 28.11
C THR A 199 -6.27 -5.46 27.16
N GLY A 200 -5.59 -5.36 26.01
CA GLY A 200 -5.70 -6.32 24.91
C GLY A 200 -7.00 -6.20 24.11
N GLU A 201 -7.81 -5.16 24.37
CA GLU A 201 -9.07 -4.95 23.67
C GLU A 201 -8.83 -4.37 22.27
N GLN A 202 -9.54 -4.91 21.29
CA GLN A 202 -9.65 -4.34 19.95
C GLN A 202 -10.99 -3.61 19.79
N ILE A 203 -11.15 -2.87 18.69
CA ILE A 203 -12.45 -2.33 18.28
C ILE A 203 -13.50 -3.45 18.15
N ASN A 204 -14.77 -3.13 18.39
CA ASN A 204 -15.85 -4.11 18.30
C ASN A 204 -15.99 -4.74 16.90
N ASP A 205 -16.49 -5.97 16.86
CA ASP A 205 -16.60 -6.79 15.65
C ASP A 205 -17.48 -6.12 14.57
N THR A 206 -18.50 -5.35 14.98
CA THR A 206 -19.39 -4.66 14.03
C THR A 206 -18.64 -3.56 13.27
N CYS A 207 -17.78 -2.80 13.95
CA CYS A 207 -16.97 -1.78 13.29
C CYS A 207 -15.76 -2.40 12.58
N ALA A 208 -15.09 -3.39 13.17
CA ALA A 208 -13.98 -4.11 12.53
C ALA A 208 -14.40 -4.71 11.18
N ALA A 209 -15.60 -5.29 11.06
CA ALA A 209 -16.12 -5.80 9.79
C ALA A 209 -16.36 -4.72 8.71
N LYS A 210 -16.39 -3.45 9.11
CA LYS A 210 -16.66 -2.31 8.22
C LYS A 210 -15.40 -1.52 7.88
N VAL A 211 -14.44 -1.41 8.79
CA VAL A 211 -13.27 -0.55 8.64
C VAL A 211 -11.93 -1.24 8.94
N GLY A 212 -11.95 -2.52 9.29
CA GLY A 212 -10.77 -3.24 9.75
C GLY A 212 -10.41 -2.94 11.21
N VAL A 213 -9.47 -3.71 11.75
CA VAL A 213 -8.81 -3.39 13.04
C VAL A 213 -7.76 -2.31 12.82
N GLU A 214 -7.18 -2.26 11.62
CA GLU A 214 -6.33 -1.20 11.12
C GLU A 214 -7.11 -0.31 10.13
N PRO A 215 -7.87 0.69 10.61
CA PRO A 215 -8.64 1.56 9.73
C PRO A 215 -7.77 2.59 9.02
N VAL A 216 -8.01 2.75 7.72
CA VAL A 216 -7.26 3.66 6.85
C VAL A 216 -8.14 4.81 6.33
N ASN A 217 -7.71 6.05 6.53
CA ASN A 217 -8.25 7.16 5.74
C ASN A 217 -7.57 7.17 4.37
N PHE A 218 -8.31 7.28 3.27
CA PHE A 218 -7.75 7.24 1.91
C PHE A 218 -8.26 8.39 1.04
N ALA A 219 -7.35 9.15 0.42
CA ALA A 219 -7.72 10.17 -0.55
C ALA A 219 -6.66 10.36 -1.64
N TYR A 220 -7.06 10.29 -2.92
CA TYR A 220 -6.21 10.77 -4.01
C TYR A 220 -5.90 12.26 -3.87
N LEU A 221 -4.69 12.65 -4.25
CA LEU A 221 -4.34 14.06 -4.39
C LEU A 221 -5.10 14.65 -5.57
N THR A 222 -5.93 15.65 -5.29
CA THR A 222 -6.72 16.34 -6.31
C THR A 222 -6.13 17.69 -6.64
N HIS A 223 -6.43 18.19 -7.84
CA HIS A 223 -6.01 19.53 -8.26
C HIS A 223 -6.57 20.64 -7.36
N SER A 224 -7.71 20.41 -6.69
CA SER A 224 -8.34 21.38 -5.81
C SER A 224 -7.96 21.26 -4.34
N GLY A 225 -7.31 20.16 -3.91
CA GLY A 225 -7.08 19.87 -2.50
C GLY A 225 -8.29 19.32 -1.74
N THR A 226 -9.40 19.07 -2.45
CA THR A 226 -10.65 18.50 -1.90
C THR A 226 -10.77 17.04 -2.32
N PRO A 227 -11.06 16.10 -1.42
CA PRO A 227 -11.28 14.71 -1.79
C PRO A 227 -12.40 14.55 -2.83
N GLN A 228 -12.21 13.61 -3.76
CA GLN A 228 -13.23 13.29 -4.75
C GLN A 228 -14.45 12.56 -4.16
N GLY A 229 -14.26 11.90 -3.01
CA GLY A 229 -15.26 11.22 -2.19
C GLY A 229 -14.81 11.19 -0.72
N PRO A 230 -15.65 10.71 0.22
CA PRO A 230 -15.33 10.71 1.64
C PRO A 230 -14.04 9.92 1.95
N PRO A 231 -13.03 10.53 2.59
CA PRO A 231 -11.76 9.87 2.82
C PRO A 231 -11.74 8.99 4.08
N ASN A 232 -12.66 9.22 5.04
CA ASN A 232 -12.67 8.44 6.28
C ASN A 232 -13.23 7.02 6.07
N PRO A 233 -12.69 6.02 6.76
CA PRO A 233 -13.02 4.61 6.52
C PRO A 233 -14.49 4.26 6.84
N VAL A 234 -15.13 4.95 7.80
CA VAL A 234 -16.53 4.67 8.18
C VAL A 234 -17.51 5.08 7.07
N ASN A 235 -17.18 6.13 6.30
CA ASN A 235 -18.02 6.67 5.24
C ASN A 235 -17.44 6.44 3.84
N PHE A 236 -16.38 5.65 3.73
CA PHE A 236 -15.69 5.40 2.47
C PHE A 236 -16.66 4.89 1.41
N ASP A 237 -16.63 5.52 0.24
CA ASP A 237 -17.36 5.09 -0.94
C ASP A 237 -16.36 4.51 -1.96
N PRO A 238 -16.31 3.20 -2.18
CA PRO A 238 -15.33 2.59 -3.07
C PRO A 238 -15.46 3.06 -4.52
N VAL A 239 -16.64 3.48 -4.97
CA VAL A 239 -16.82 4.02 -6.32
C VAL A 239 -16.38 5.48 -6.37
N GLY A 240 -16.93 6.33 -5.50
CA GLY A 240 -16.65 7.78 -5.51
C GLY A 240 -15.28 8.18 -4.95
N SER A 241 -14.73 7.36 -4.06
CA SER A 241 -13.46 7.60 -3.36
C SER A 241 -12.35 6.72 -3.92
N GLY A 242 -12.64 5.44 -4.20
CA GLY A 242 -11.64 4.46 -4.62
C GLY A 242 -11.29 4.46 -6.12
N LYS A 243 -12.18 4.93 -7.01
CA LYS A 243 -11.86 5.04 -8.44
C LYS A 243 -11.39 6.45 -8.80
N PRO A 244 -10.15 6.67 -9.30
CA PRO A 244 -9.64 8.00 -9.55
C PRO A 244 -10.38 8.68 -10.72
N ASP A 245 -10.91 9.88 -10.50
CA ASP A 245 -11.53 10.72 -11.52
C ASP A 245 -10.44 11.51 -12.27
N PRO A 246 -10.21 11.26 -13.58
CA PRO A 246 -9.16 11.91 -14.36
C PRO A 246 -9.33 13.43 -14.53
N HIS A 247 -10.48 14.00 -14.16
CA HIS A 247 -10.70 15.44 -14.15
C HIS A 247 -10.43 16.11 -12.79
N LYS A 248 -10.25 15.32 -11.73
CA LYS A 248 -10.02 15.82 -10.37
C LYS A 248 -8.66 15.44 -9.82
N VAL A 249 -8.22 14.20 -10.08
CA VAL A 249 -7.01 13.59 -9.52
C VAL A 249 -5.78 13.99 -10.32
N LEU A 250 -4.67 14.27 -9.61
CA LEU A 250 -3.36 14.44 -10.23
C LEU A 250 -2.86 13.09 -10.77
N PHE A 251 -2.54 13.07 -12.06
CA PHE A 251 -1.81 11.98 -12.70
C PHE A 251 -0.41 12.44 -13.11
N LEU A 252 0.59 11.62 -12.84
CA LEU A 252 1.99 11.86 -13.22
C LEU A 252 2.36 10.98 -14.42
N GLY A 253 2.98 11.58 -15.43
CA GLY A 253 3.55 10.85 -16.55
C GLY A 253 4.82 10.09 -16.16
N GLN A 254 5.09 9.04 -16.91
CA GLN A 254 6.32 8.25 -16.75
C GLN A 254 7.55 9.10 -17.08
N GLY A 255 8.50 9.19 -16.15
CA GLY A 255 9.67 10.04 -16.27
C GLY A 255 9.47 11.49 -15.83
N ASP A 256 8.30 11.85 -15.32
CA ASP A 256 8.08 13.21 -14.84
C ASP A 256 8.90 13.49 -13.58
N HIS A 257 9.42 14.72 -13.52
CA HIS A 257 10.08 15.23 -12.34
C HIS A 257 9.04 15.83 -11.40
N TYR A 258 9.14 15.54 -10.11
CA TYR A 258 8.18 16.03 -9.13
C TYR A 258 8.86 16.64 -7.90
N THR A 259 8.11 17.49 -7.20
CA THR A 259 8.43 17.94 -5.84
C THR A 259 7.30 17.52 -4.91
N VAL A 260 7.65 16.89 -3.80
CA VAL A 260 6.74 16.57 -2.70
C VAL A 260 6.99 17.57 -1.57
N SER A 261 5.95 18.17 -1.02
CA SER A 261 6.01 18.95 0.22
C SER A 261 4.98 18.45 1.22
N LEU A 262 5.44 18.05 2.40
CA LEU A 262 4.61 17.71 3.56
C LEU A 262 4.84 18.81 4.58
N HIS A 263 3.79 19.45 5.07
CA HIS A 263 3.91 20.37 6.19
C HIS A 263 2.63 20.48 7.00
N ASP A 264 2.78 20.60 8.30
CA ASP A 264 1.64 20.80 9.19
C ASP A 264 1.03 22.21 9.01
N THR A 265 -0.30 22.27 9.07
CA THR A 265 -1.09 23.51 8.95
C THR A 265 -1.93 23.73 10.21
N ALA A 266 -2.77 24.76 10.22
CA ALA A 266 -3.74 24.95 11.31
C ALA A 266 -4.86 23.88 11.32
N HIS A 267 -5.04 23.14 10.23
CA HIS A 267 -6.12 22.16 10.03
C HIS A 267 -5.60 20.77 9.66
N GLY A 268 -4.43 20.40 10.18
CA GLY A 268 -3.79 19.11 9.92
C GLY A 268 -2.69 19.16 8.85
N LEU A 269 -2.10 18.01 8.57
CA LEU A 269 -1.01 17.84 7.62
C LEU A 269 -1.50 18.12 6.20
N MET A 270 -0.78 19.01 5.50
CA MET A 270 -0.97 19.23 4.06
C MET A 270 0.15 18.58 3.27
N THR A 271 -0.24 17.82 2.25
CA THR A 271 0.66 17.29 1.22
C THR A 271 0.42 18.00 -0.09
N THR A 272 1.49 18.22 -0.84
CA THR A 272 1.43 18.77 -2.19
C THR A 272 2.44 18.05 -3.06
N VAL A 273 1.99 17.60 -4.23
CA VAL A 273 2.84 17.08 -5.29
C VAL A 273 2.74 18.02 -6.47
N ASN A 274 3.87 18.62 -6.83
CA ASN A 274 4.00 19.43 -8.03
C ASN A 274 4.74 18.60 -9.08
N ASP A 275 4.06 18.34 -10.19
CA ASP A 275 4.70 17.86 -11.40
C ASP A 275 5.46 19.03 -12.05
N THR A 276 6.78 19.01 -11.90
CA THR A 276 7.65 20.06 -12.43
C THR A 276 7.94 19.89 -13.93
N SER A 277 7.61 18.75 -14.52
CA SER A 277 7.66 18.55 -15.97
C SER A 277 6.47 19.23 -16.67
N THR A 278 5.27 19.09 -16.12
CA THR A 278 4.03 19.58 -16.77
C THR A 278 3.50 20.88 -16.16
N GLY A 279 3.94 21.23 -14.95
CA GLY A 279 3.43 22.36 -14.17
C GLY A 279 2.10 22.07 -13.47
N GLN A 280 1.59 20.84 -13.53
CA GLN A 280 0.40 20.44 -12.77
C GLN A 280 0.72 20.21 -11.30
N SER A 281 -0.30 20.29 -10.45
CA SER A 281 -0.18 20.02 -9.03
C SER A 281 -1.41 19.34 -8.48
N GLY A 282 -1.22 18.54 -7.45
CA GLY A 282 -2.25 17.95 -6.62
C GLY A 282 -1.92 18.18 -5.16
N SER A 283 -2.94 18.32 -4.32
CA SER A 283 -2.76 18.50 -2.89
C SER A 283 -3.82 17.76 -2.10
N MET A 284 -3.56 17.57 -0.81
CA MET A 284 -4.55 17.09 0.15
C MET A 284 -4.20 17.60 1.54
N THR A 285 -5.22 18.02 2.30
CA THR A 285 -5.06 18.32 3.73
C THR A 285 -5.87 17.32 4.54
N ALA A 286 -5.22 16.64 5.48
CA ALA A 286 -5.80 15.66 6.40
C ALA A 286 -6.68 16.32 7.47
N SER A 287 -7.73 17.01 7.02
CA SER A 287 -8.60 17.86 7.86
C SER A 287 -10.00 17.28 8.01
N ALA A 288 -10.64 17.60 9.13
CA ALA A 288 -12.05 17.36 9.37
C ALA A 288 -12.92 18.02 8.28
N ALA A 289 -12.50 19.19 7.78
CA ALA A 289 -13.20 19.91 6.71
C ALA A 289 -13.16 19.16 5.36
N ASN A 290 -12.08 18.43 5.08
CA ASN A 290 -11.99 17.50 3.96
C ASN A 290 -12.64 16.13 4.26
N GLY A 291 -13.21 15.94 5.44
CA GLY A 291 -13.92 14.71 5.80
C GLY A 291 -13.03 13.60 6.35
N PHE A 292 -11.76 13.88 6.67
CA PHE A 292 -10.89 12.96 7.42
C PHE A 292 -11.40 12.81 8.85
N GLY A 293 -11.11 11.67 9.47
CA GLY A 293 -11.43 11.48 10.88
C GLY A 293 -10.89 10.19 11.49
N GLN A 294 -10.96 10.15 12.81
CA GLN A 294 -10.58 8.99 13.62
C GLN A 294 -11.78 8.06 13.73
N VAL A 295 -11.55 6.75 13.59
CA VAL A 295 -12.56 5.76 13.98
C VAL A 295 -12.62 5.72 15.50
N LYS A 296 -13.80 5.96 16.08
CA LYS A 296 -13.97 5.90 17.53
C LYS A 296 -13.63 4.49 18.03
N PHE A 297 -12.66 4.41 18.95
CA PHE A 297 -12.35 3.16 19.64
C PHE A 297 -13.48 2.83 20.64
N ALA A 298 -14.30 1.85 20.28
CA ALA A 298 -15.38 1.33 21.11
C ALA A 298 -15.30 -0.21 21.11
N PRO A 299 -14.68 -0.83 22.12
CA PRO A 299 -14.54 -2.28 22.17
C PRO A 299 -15.88 -2.98 22.46
N ASN A 300 -15.90 -4.30 22.28
CA ASN A 300 -17.03 -5.14 22.66
C ASN A 300 -17.43 -4.92 24.15
N PRO A 301 -18.72 -4.95 24.50
CA PRO A 301 -19.87 -5.37 23.70
C PRO A 301 -20.55 -4.23 22.90
N SER A 302 -19.87 -3.10 22.68
CA SER A 302 -20.41 -2.03 21.81
C SER A 302 -20.61 -2.54 20.37
N THR A 303 -21.52 -1.91 19.63
CA THR A 303 -21.66 -2.08 18.16
C THR A 303 -21.47 -0.76 17.42
N GLU A 304 -21.00 0.27 18.12
CA GLU A 304 -20.81 1.61 17.58
C GLU A 304 -19.69 1.62 16.55
N CYS A 305 -19.95 2.24 15.40
CA CYS A 305 -18.93 2.52 14.40
C CYS A 305 -19.11 3.96 13.92
N THR A 306 -18.32 4.87 14.49
CA THR A 306 -18.49 6.31 14.33
C THR A 306 -17.18 6.95 13.92
N ASN A 307 -17.25 7.75 12.86
CA ASN A 307 -16.18 8.66 12.48
C ASN A 307 -16.21 9.89 13.39
N ILE A 308 -15.08 10.24 13.98
CA ILE A 308 -14.85 11.49 14.69
C ILE A 308 -14.08 12.40 13.74
N PRO A 309 -14.70 13.45 13.17
CA PRO A 309 -13.98 14.40 12.33
C PRO A 309 -12.74 14.93 13.04
N TYR A 310 -11.59 14.87 12.38
CA TYR A 310 -10.30 15.16 13.02
C TYR A 310 -9.34 15.81 12.04
N ASP A 311 -8.59 16.79 12.54
CA ASP A 311 -7.45 17.39 11.85
C ASP A 311 -6.20 16.59 12.27
N PHE A 312 -5.69 15.73 11.38
CA PHE A 312 -4.53 14.92 11.68
C PHE A 312 -3.26 15.75 11.56
N HIS A 313 -2.61 15.99 12.70
CA HIS A 313 -1.36 16.74 12.78
C HIS A 313 -0.17 15.81 12.98
N THR A 314 0.99 16.21 12.47
CA THR A 314 2.27 15.54 12.74
C THR A 314 2.55 15.48 14.24
N MET A 315 2.97 14.32 14.71
CA MET A 315 3.12 14.05 16.14
C MET A 315 4.35 14.74 16.74
N TYR A 316 5.45 14.79 16.00
CA TYR A 316 6.76 15.16 16.52
C TYR A 316 7.28 16.48 15.94
N SER A 317 8.14 17.18 16.69
CA SER A 317 8.80 18.41 16.21
C SER A 317 10.03 18.08 15.38
N THR A 318 10.73 17.01 15.76
CA THR A 318 11.94 16.52 15.13
C THR A 318 11.78 15.09 14.63
N SER A 319 12.80 14.56 13.95
CA SER A 319 12.86 13.15 13.58
C SER A 319 14.12 12.51 14.16
N SER A 320 13.95 11.51 15.01
CA SER A 320 15.00 10.76 15.68
C SER A 320 14.59 9.29 15.86
N PRO A 321 15.50 8.39 16.26
CA PRO A 321 15.13 7.01 16.58
C PRO A 321 14.09 6.85 17.70
N ALA A 322 13.83 7.90 18.48
CA ALA A 322 12.80 7.89 19.53
C ALA A 322 11.43 8.37 19.04
N THR A 323 11.37 9.13 17.94
CA THR A 323 10.11 9.61 17.36
C THR A 323 9.64 8.53 16.39
N ARG A 324 8.75 7.65 16.82
CA ARG A 324 8.27 6.57 15.95
C ARG A 324 6.79 6.26 16.11
N VAL A 325 6.24 5.50 15.17
CA VAL A 325 4.95 4.80 15.31
C VAL A 325 5.17 3.59 16.23
N PRO A 326 4.48 3.50 17.38
CA PRO A 326 4.78 2.50 18.41
C PRO A 326 4.16 1.12 18.14
N TRP A 327 3.28 0.99 17.13
CA TRP A 327 2.61 -0.26 16.77
C TRP A 327 3.11 -0.89 15.47
N GLY A 328 3.88 -0.18 14.65
CA GLY A 328 4.45 -0.72 13.42
C GLY A 328 5.59 -1.71 13.69
N ALA A 329 5.83 -2.63 12.75
CA ALA A 329 7.04 -3.43 12.72
C ALA A 329 8.25 -2.51 12.63
N HIS A 330 8.24 -1.65 11.62
CA HIS A 330 9.18 -0.56 11.44
C HIS A 330 9.17 0.51 12.54
N SER A 331 10.27 1.25 12.63
CA SER A 331 10.47 2.35 13.56
C SER A 331 10.18 3.72 12.94
N TYR A 332 9.14 3.80 12.12
CA TYR A 332 8.84 4.95 11.26
C TYR A 332 8.56 6.27 11.97
N ASN A 333 9.14 7.34 11.42
CA ASN A 333 8.55 8.67 11.44
C ASN A 333 8.75 9.28 10.05
N VAL A 334 9.85 9.99 9.80
CA VAL A 334 10.12 10.52 8.46
C VAL A 334 10.86 9.49 7.64
N ALA A 335 10.17 8.92 6.64
CA ALA A 335 10.68 7.80 5.84
C ALA A 335 10.38 7.98 4.35
N PHE A 336 11.19 7.32 3.52
CA PHE A 336 10.80 6.84 2.20
C PHE A 336 10.77 5.32 2.26
N ASP A 337 9.83 4.69 1.58
CA ASP A 337 9.72 3.24 1.53
C ASP A 337 9.09 2.74 0.23
N ASP A 338 9.28 1.45 -0.07
CA ASP A 338 8.81 0.73 -1.24
C ASP A 338 8.17 -0.59 -0.79
N GLU A 339 6.89 -0.80 -1.05
CA GLU A 339 6.17 -2.04 -0.67
C GLU A 339 6.40 -3.12 -1.71
N ILE A 340 7.14 -4.15 -1.35
CA ILE A 340 7.54 -5.24 -2.24
C ILE A 340 6.84 -6.55 -1.88
N GLY A 341 7.09 -7.63 -2.64
CA GLY A 341 6.66 -8.96 -2.22
C GLY A 341 5.22 -9.34 -2.56
N HIS A 342 4.54 -8.57 -3.40
CA HIS A 342 3.12 -8.84 -3.74
C HIS A 342 2.91 -9.48 -5.11
N PHE A 343 3.79 -9.28 -6.09
CA PHE A 343 3.53 -9.78 -7.44
C PHE A 343 4.22 -11.10 -7.73
N ASP A 344 3.40 -12.11 -8.06
CA ASP A 344 3.88 -13.30 -8.76
C ASP A 344 3.04 -13.64 -10.00
N TYR A 345 3.68 -14.24 -11.00
CA TYR A 345 3.02 -14.58 -12.25
C TYR A 345 1.99 -15.67 -12.05
N CYS A 346 0.87 -15.59 -12.76
CA CYS A 346 -0.09 -16.68 -12.81
C CYS A 346 -0.57 -16.91 -14.24
N SER A 347 -0.30 -18.11 -14.76
CA SER A 347 -0.68 -18.47 -16.13
C SER A 347 -2.16 -18.85 -16.30
N LYS A 348 -2.86 -19.20 -15.21
CA LYS A 348 -4.29 -19.49 -15.26
C LYS A 348 -4.96 -19.19 -13.92
N VAL A 349 -5.91 -18.27 -13.95
CA VAL A 349 -6.70 -17.85 -12.78
C VAL A 349 -8.05 -18.54 -12.78
N ALA A 350 -8.44 -19.10 -11.63
CA ALA A 350 -9.75 -19.71 -11.42
C ALA A 350 -10.83 -18.67 -11.05
N ALA A 351 -12.09 -19.11 -10.98
CA ALA A 351 -13.22 -18.22 -10.71
C ALA A 351 -13.21 -17.62 -9.28
N ASP A 352 -12.52 -18.28 -8.35
CA ASP A 352 -12.30 -17.83 -6.97
C ASP A 352 -11.04 -16.96 -6.82
N ALA A 353 -10.45 -16.52 -7.93
CA ALA A 353 -9.21 -15.73 -7.97
C ALA A 353 -7.97 -16.46 -7.41
N SER A 354 -7.95 -17.79 -7.39
CA SER A 354 -6.74 -18.58 -7.13
C SER A 354 -5.93 -18.84 -8.42
N CYS A 355 -4.61 -19.05 -8.28
CA CYS A 355 -3.81 -19.58 -9.38
C CYS A 355 -3.97 -21.11 -9.49
N VAL A 356 -4.33 -21.60 -10.67
CA VAL A 356 -4.53 -23.03 -10.96
C VAL A 356 -3.69 -23.52 -12.15
N GLY A 357 -2.70 -22.72 -12.52
CA GLY A 357 -1.77 -23.00 -13.60
C GLY A 357 -0.36 -23.15 -13.08
N LYS A 358 0.56 -22.61 -13.85
CA LYS A 358 1.92 -22.32 -13.43
C LYS A 358 2.05 -20.94 -12.81
N GLU A 359 2.91 -20.85 -11.80
CA GLU A 359 3.34 -19.62 -11.14
C GLU A 359 4.81 -19.29 -11.42
N GLY A 360 5.27 -18.12 -10.98
CA GLY A 360 6.67 -17.74 -11.08
C GLY A 360 7.17 -17.46 -12.50
N THR A 361 8.38 -16.91 -12.57
CA THR A 361 9.11 -16.74 -13.85
C THR A 361 9.60 -18.07 -14.44
N GLY A 362 9.74 -19.12 -13.62
CA GLY A 362 10.17 -20.47 -14.01
C GLY A 362 9.02 -21.40 -14.41
N GLY A 363 7.78 -21.06 -14.06
CA GLY A 363 6.61 -21.84 -14.39
C GLY A 363 6.46 -23.10 -13.57
N GLU A 364 6.63 -23.01 -12.25
CA GLU A 364 6.35 -24.10 -11.31
C GLU A 364 4.86 -24.27 -11.08
N ALA A 365 4.46 -25.33 -10.37
CA ALA A 365 3.06 -25.62 -10.15
C ALA A 365 2.54 -24.75 -9.02
N ALA A 366 1.49 -23.96 -9.29
CA ALA A 366 0.88 -23.05 -8.32
C ALA A 366 0.66 -23.73 -6.96
N ASP A 367 1.11 -23.07 -5.90
CA ASP A 367 1.00 -23.56 -4.54
C ASP A 367 -0.01 -22.75 -3.68
N GLY A 368 0.05 -22.93 -2.36
CA GLY A 368 -0.97 -22.50 -1.42
C GLY A 368 -1.03 -21.01 -1.07
N ASP A 369 -0.12 -20.15 -1.54
CA ASP A 369 -0.13 -18.71 -1.21
C ASP A 369 -0.73 -17.80 -2.31
N ASN A 370 -1.17 -18.39 -3.42
CA ASN A 370 -1.65 -17.66 -4.60
C ASN A 370 -3.14 -17.29 -4.57
N PHE A 371 -3.49 -16.25 -3.81
CA PHE A 371 -4.81 -15.63 -3.85
C PHE A 371 -4.75 -14.21 -4.44
N ALA A 372 -5.92 -13.58 -4.59
CA ALA A 372 -6.04 -12.28 -5.27
C ALA A 372 -5.37 -12.27 -6.67
N CYS A 373 -5.58 -13.34 -7.44
CA CYS A 373 -5.03 -13.47 -8.79
C CYS A 373 -5.94 -12.87 -9.86
N PHE A 374 -5.31 -12.29 -10.87
CA PHE A 374 -5.98 -11.61 -11.97
C PHE A 374 -5.54 -12.18 -13.32
N PRO A 375 -6.48 -12.51 -14.22
CA PRO A 375 -6.12 -12.88 -15.58
C PRO A 375 -5.53 -11.68 -16.32
N GLY A 376 -4.67 -11.91 -17.32
CA GLY A 376 -4.10 -10.82 -18.12
C GLY A 376 -5.13 -9.92 -18.81
N SER A 377 -6.37 -10.37 -19.00
CA SER A 377 -7.46 -9.54 -19.50
C SER A 377 -7.90 -8.44 -18.51
N ALA A 378 -7.59 -8.55 -17.23
CA ALA A 378 -7.90 -7.56 -16.21
C ALA A 378 -6.84 -6.43 -16.12
N ALA A 379 -5.61 -6.68 -16.58
CA ALA A 379 -4.56 -5.67 -16.59
C ALA A 379 -4.87 -4.55 -17.59
N THR A 380 -4.65 -3.30 -17.18
CA THR A 380 -5.00 -2.10 -17.96
C THR A 380 -4.08 -1.83 -19.15
N LEU A 381 -2.86 -2.40 -19.17
CA LEU A 381 -1.94 -2.25 -20.30
C LEU A 381 -1.07 -3.48 -20.59
N VAL A 382 -0.47 -4.10 -19.56
CA VAL A 382 0.60 -5.11 -19.78
C VAL A 382 0.07 -6.47 -20.22
N HIS A 383 -1.17 -6.79 -19.83
CA HIS A 383 -1.88 -8.03 -20.21
C HIS A 383 -1.17 -9.34 -19.81
N VAL A 384 -0.52 -9.35 -18.66
CA VAL A 384 0.01 -10.55 -18.00
C VAL A 384 -0.89 -10.93 -16.82
N GLY A 385 -1.04 -12.23 -16.57
CA GLY A 385 -1.74 -12.72 -15.38
C GLY A 385 -0.78 -12.79 -14.19
N GLY A 386 -1.29 -12.48 -13.00
CA GLY A 386 -0.51 -12.49 -11.76
C GLY A 386 -1.37 -12.33 -10.53
N CYS A 387 -0.78 -12.69 -9.38
CA CYS A 387 -1.35 -12.57 -8.05
C CYS A 387 -0.76 -11.34 -7.35
N LEU A 388 -1.53 -10.74 -6.44
CA LEU A 388 -1.13 -9.57 -5.66
C LEU A 388 -1.08 -9.85 -4.15
N ASP A 389 -1.38 -11.08 -3.73
CA ASP A 389 -1.28 -11.44 -2.32
C ASP A 389 0.18 -11.57 -1.89
N THR A 390 0.40 -11.77 -0.60
CA THR A 390 1.74 -11.96 -0.03
C THR A 390 2.49 -13.10 -0.74
N ASN A 391 3.65 -12.82 -1.30
CA ASN A 391 4.60 -13.85 -1.74
C ASN A 391 5.43 -14.33 -0.55
N ALA A 392 4.83 -15.21 0.25
CA ALA A 392 5.45 -15.79 1.45
C ALA A 392 6.63 -16.72 1.10
N GLY A 393 6.67 -17.18 -0.15
CA GLY A 393 7.74 -17.97 -0.75
C GLY A 393 9.00 -17.19 -1.15
N PHE A 394 9.03 -15.85 -1.07
CA PHE A 394 10.22 -15.02 -1.38
C PHE A 394 10.86 -15.29 -2.77
N ASP A 395 10.07 -15.67 -3.75
CA ASP A 395 10.48 -16.06 -5.10
C ASP A 395 9.77 -15.24 -6.21
N GLY A 396 8.78 -14.44 -5.82
CA GLY A 396 8.07 -13.48 -6.64
C GLY A 396 8.98 -12.40 -7.24
N GLN A 397 8.42 -11.55 -8.10
CA GLN A 397 9.22 -10.72 -9.00
C GLN A 397 10.08 -9.65 -8.30
N SER A 398 9.70 -9.22 -7.10
CA SER A 398 10.49 -8.35 -6.22
C SER A 398 11.79 -9.01 -5.72
N TYR A 399 11.81 -10.34 -5.61
CA TYR A 399 12.95 -11.12 -5.09
C TYR A 399 13.85 -11.67 -6.20
N GLN A 400 13.69 -11.15 -7.41
CA GLN A 400 14.48 -11.50 -8.59
C GLN A 400 15.36 -10.32 -9.05
N LYS A 401 16.41 -10.59 -9.83
CA LYS A 401 17.30 -9.56 -10.42
C LYS A 401 16.65 -8.87 -11.63
N LEU A 402 15.45 -8.34 -11.43
CA LEU A 402 14.59 -7.71 -12.45
C LEU A 402 14.35 -6.22 -12.17
N TRP A 403 15.01 -5.69 -11.15
CA TRP A 403 15.01 -4.29 -10.77
C TRP A 403 15.78 -3.43 -11.80
N PRO A 404 15.58 -2.10 -11.80
CA PRO A 404 16.28 -1.17 -12.68
C PRO A 404 17.79 -1.41 -12.75
N ASP A 405 18.31 -1.61 -13.96
CA ASP A 405 19.72 -1.95 -14.24
C ASP A 405 20.32 -1.14 -15.40
N GLY A 406 19.62 -0.07 -15.81
CA GLY A 406 19.97 0.75 -16.98
C GLY A 406 19.49 0.18 -18.32
N ASN A 407 18.98 -1.05 -18.38
CA ASN A 407 18.39 -1.62 -19.58
C ASN A 407 16.88 -1.33 -19.68
N LEU A 408 16.56 -0.12 -20.13
CA LEU A 408 15.18 0.36 -20.28
C LEU A 408 14.33 -0.42 -21.31
N ASN A 409 14.93 -1.38 -22.03
CA ASN A 409 14.18 -2.27 -22.91
C ASN A 409 13.61 -3.48 -22.17
N LEU A 410 14.15 -3.83 -21.00
CA LEU A 410 13.79 -5.01 -20.21
C LEU A 410 13.19 -4.66 -18.84
N HIS A 411 13.69 -3.62 -18.20
CA HIS A 411 13.32 -3.23 -16.83
C HIS A 411 12.89 -1.75 -16.78
N PRO A 412 12.14 -1.32 -15.76
CA PRO A 412 11.81 0.08 -15.60
C PRO A 412 13.06 0.93 -15.32
N SER A 413 12.94 2.24 -15.52
CA SER A 413 13.94 3.18 -14.97
C SER A 413 13.80 3.25 -13.45
N PRO A 414 14.88 3.57 -12.70
CA PRO A 414 14.79 3.70 -11.25
C PRO A 414 13.83 4.79 -10.78
N ILE A 415 13.23 4.58 -9.61
CA ILE A 415 12.69 5.66 -8.79
C ILE A 415 13.90 6.47 -8.29
N ILE A 416 13.96 7.76 -8.63
CA ILE A 416 15.01 8.65 -8.15
C ILE A 416 14.38 9.66 -7.20
N PHE A 417 14.92 9.81 -6.00
CA PHE A 417 14.44 10.80 -5.02
C PHE A 417 15.57 11.34 -4.16
N THR A 418 15.40 12.53 -3.61
CA THR A 418 16.42 13.15 -2.76
C THR A 418 16.17 12.91 -1.28
N SER A 419 17.19 13.02 -0.42
CA SER A 419 16.94 13.28 1.01
C SER A 419 16.07 14.54 1.20
N PRO A 420 15.22 14.60 2.24
CA PRO A 420 14.39 15.76 2.48
C PRO A 420 15.21 16.97 2.92
N LYS A 421 14.69 18.15 2.62
CA LYS A 421 15.05 19.40 3.32
C LYS A 421 13.92 19.81 4.26
N THR A 422 14.28 20.49 5.35
CA THR A 422 13.37 21.06 6.35
C THR A 422 13.64 22.55 6.59
N GLY A 423 12.91 23.14 7.53
CA GLY A 423 12.95 24.56 7.89
C GLY A 423 11.98 25.40 7.05
N PRO A 424 11.77 26.69 7.41
CA PRO A 424 10.75 27.54 6.78
C PRO A 424 10.89 27.68 5.26
N THR A 425 12.11 27.57 4.75
CA THR A 425 12.45 27.70 3.32
C THR A 425 12.98 26.40 2.70
N TYR A 426 12.82 25.26 3.37
CA TYR A 426 13.37 23.96 2.93
C TYR A 426 14.86 24.05 2.57
N SER A 427 15.65 24.64 3.47
CA SER A 427 17.09 24.91 3.26
C SER A 427 18.00 24.09 4.19
N THR A 428 17.42 23.35 5.12
CA THR A 428 18.17 22.57 6.13
C THR A 428 18.14 21.09 5.80
N ASN A 429 19.30 20.45 5.72
CA ASN A 429 19.41 19.01 5.47
C ASN A 429 19.14 18.18 6.72
N TYR A 430 18.67 16.95 6.51
CA TYR A 430 18.66 15.93 7.56
C TYR A 430 20.08 15.41 7.77
N SER A 431 20.48 15.32 9.04
CA SER A 431 21.86 15.04 9.44
C SER A 431 22.24 13.56 9.37
N ARG A 432 21.25 12.66 9.45
CA ARG A 432 21.45 11.21 9.49
C ARG A 432 20.37 10.51 8.68
N ILE A 433 20.70 9.32 8.21
CA ILE A 433 19.76 8.37 7.62
C ILE A 433 19.82 7.02 8.34
N GLY A 434 18.77 6.23 8.22
CA GLY A 434 18.74 4.83 8.63
C GLY A 434 18.28 3.96 7.47
N PHE A 435 19.07 2.95 7.11
CA PHE A 435 18.55 1.83 6.31
C PHE A 435 17.83 0.89 7.26
N GLU A 436 16.57 0.57 6.99
CA GLU A 436 15.75 -0.34 7.78
C GLU A 436 15.03 -1.33 6.85
N ALA A 437 14.85 -2.55 7.30
CA ALA A 437 14.06 -3.58 6.61
C ALA A 437 13.44 -4.48 7.68
N ASP A 438 12.14 -4.69 7.61
CA ASP A 438 11.35 -5.49 8.56
C ASP A 438 11.40 -7.00 8.29
N LEU A 439 12.39 -7.46 7.52
CA LEU A 439 12.69 -8.88 7.27
C LEU A 439 12.44 -9.80 8.49
N PRO A 440 12.91 -9.51 9.73
CA PRO A 440 12.64 -10.36 10.88
C PRO A 440 11.15 -10.56 11.21
N ARG A 441 10.29 -9.58 10.90
CA ARG A 441 8.85 -9.71 11.07
C ARG A 441 8.27 -10.74 10.09
N ILE A 442 8.79 -10.78 8.87
CA ILE A 442 8.19 -11.51 7.74
C ILE A 442 8.89 -12.86 7.48
N GLU A 443 10.07 -13.09 8.07
CA GLU A 443 10.84 -14.34 8.09
C GLU A 443 10.41 -15.31 9.21
N THR A 444 9.25 -15.11 9.83
CA THR A 444 8.74 -16.04 10.83
C THR A 444 8.08 -17.24 10.19
N GLN A 445 8.04 -18.37 10.89
CA GLN A 445 7.45 -19.60 10.35
C GLN A 445 5.94 -19.47 10.04
N ASP A 446 5.22 -18.59 10.73
CA ASP A 446 3.81 -18.28 10.46
C ASP A 446 3.59 -17.44 9.20
N SER A 447 4.60 -16.68 8.80
CA SER A 447 4.54 -15.76 7.65
C SER A 447 5.23 -16.35 6.41
N SER A 448 6.28 -17.15 6.60
CA SER A 448 7.03 -17.81 5.53
C SER A 448 7.51 -19.22 5.95
N PRO A 449 6.93 -20.30 5.39
CA PRO A 449 7.24 -21.67 5.78
C PRO A 449 8.72 -22.08 5.61
N GLY A 450 9.43 -21.40 4.71
CA GLY A 450 10.85 -21.60 4.44
C GLY A 450 11.77 -21.10 5.57
N ASN A 451 11.27 -20.20 6.42
CA ASN A 451 12.03 -19.43 7.39
C ASN A 451 11.67 -19.77 8.85
N ASN A 452 12.50 -19.34 9.79
CA ASN A 452 12.34 -19.63 11.22
C ASN A 452 12.86 -18.53 12.15
N CYS A 453 12.76 -17.27 11.75
CA CYS A 453 13.18 -16.14 12.58
C CYS A 453 12.41 -16.13 13.92
N ASP A 454 13.15 -16.29 15.01
CA ASP A 454 12.64 -16.11 16.37
C ASP A 454 12.79 -14.63 16.74
N ARG A 455 11.67 -13.91 16.68
CA ARG A 455 11.62 -12.46 16.96
C ARG A 455 11.87 -12.11 18.43
N ALA A 456 11.90 -13.07 19.35
CA ALA A 456 12.27 -12.82 20.75
C ALA A 456 13.79 -12.91 20.96
N THR A 457 14.49 -13.80 20.24
CA THR A 457 15.93 -14.04 20.42
C THR A 457 16.81 -13.53 19.28
N GLY A 458 16.22 -13.28 18.10
CA GLY A 458 16.91 -12.97 16.86
C GLY A 458 17.51 -14.18 16.15
N ALA A 459 17.31 -15.39 16.67
CA ALA A 459 17.83 -16.61 16.05
C ALA A 459 17.10 -16.91 14.74
N GLY A 460 17.83 -17.29 13.69
CA GLY A 460 17.24 -17.67 12.39
C GLY A 460 16.93 -16.49 11.46
N CYS A 461 16.89 -15.25 11.96
CA CYS A 461 16.63 -14.07 11.13
C CYS A 461 17.83 -13.76 10.21
N THR A 462 17.56 -13.46 8.94
CA THR A 462 18.54 -13.27 7.87
C THR A 462 18.28 -11.97 7.12
N ARG A 463 19.25 -11.49 6.33
CA ARG A 463 19.06 -10.29 5.47
C ARG A 463 18.66 -10.64 4.04
N ILE A 464 18.58 -11.93 3.78
CA ILE A 464 18.16 -12.54 2.53
C ILE A 464 17.30 -13.72 2.99
N PRO A 465 15.96 -13.61 2.88
CA PRO A 465 15.05 -14.65 3.34
C PRO A 465 15.27 -15.93 2.52
N LEU A 466 14.87 -17.06 3.10
CA LEU A 466 14.77 -18.32 2.36
C LEU A 466 13.46 -18.34 1.58
N THR A 467 13.51 -18.97 0.42
CA THR A 467 12.32 -19.33 -0.32
C THR A 467 11.58 -20.49 0.34
N ASP A 468 10.35 -20.74 -0.08
CA ASP A 468 9.58 -21.96 0.21
C ASP A 468 10.32 -23.26 -0.18
N ASP A 469 11.19 -23.18 -1.18
CA ASP A 469 12.17 -24.21 -1.58
C ASP A 469 13.38 -24.37 -0.62
N HIS A 470 13.39 -23.64 0.50
CA HIS A 470 14.46 -23.60 1.50
C HIS A 470 15.83 -23.19 0.94
N THR A 471 15.85 -22.33 -0.08
CA THR A 471 17.07 -21.74 -0.63
C THR A 471 17.07 -20.23 -0.44
N PRO A 472 18.21 -19.53 -0.30
CA PRO A 472 18.18 -18.07 -0.21
C PRO A 472 17.53 -17.45 -1.44
N ALA A 473 16.65 -16.48 -1.24
CA ALA A 473 16.05 -15.68 -2.30
C ALA A 473 17.13 -15.15 -3.25
N ALA A 474 16.84 -15.12 -4.55
CA ALA A 474 17.82 -14.77 -5.58
C ALA A 474 18.29 -13.31 -5.45
N PHE A 475 17.46 -12.47 -4.84
CA PHE A 475 17.66 -11.04 -4.68
C PHE A 475 16.76 -10.48 -3.56
N TYR A 476 17.22 -9.43 -2.89
CA TYR A 476 16.42 -8.55 -2.05
C TYR A 476 16.89 -7.12 -2.34
N PRO A 477 16.02 -6.12 -2.52
CA PRO A 477 16.44 -4.79 -2.94
C PRO A 477 17.33 -4.10 -1.91
N TRP A 478 18.09 -3.10 -2.36
CA TRP A 478 18.86 -2.21 -1.51
C TRP A 478 18.93 -0.81 -2.11
N PHE A 479 18.90 0.20 -1.25
CA PHE A 479 19.24 1.56 -1.60
C PHE A 479 20.67 1.73 -2.15
N SER A 480 20.80 2.53 -3.19
CA SER A 480 22.07 3.12 -3.64
C SER A 480 21.91 4.62 -3.86
N SER A 481 23.04 5.33 -3.93
CA SER A 481 23.05 6.78 -4.15
C SER A 481 23.91 7.17 -5.33
N GLY A 482 23.52 8.26 -5.99
CA GLY A 482 24.13 8.76 -7.21
C GLY A 482 23.97 10.27 -7.36
N GLN A 483 24.38 10.80 -8.52
CA GLN A 483 24.15 12.20 -8.87
C GLN A 483 22.93 12.32 -9.78
N ALA A 484 21.89 13.02 -9.31
CA ALA A 484 20.70 13.37 -10.06
C ALA A 484 20.00 14.58 -9.42
N LEU A 485 19.02 15.18 -10.09
CA LEU A 485 18.21 16.28 -9.52
C LEU A 485 19.06 17.46 -8.98
N GLY A 486 20.21 17.71 -9.64
CA GLY A 486 21.15 18.78 -9.27
C GLY A 486 22.07 18.49 -8.09
N GLY A 487 22.09 17.26 -7.55
CA GLY A 487 22.97 16.88 -6.45
C GLY A 487 22.93 15.38 -6.14
N CYS A 488 23.11 15.01 -4.87
CA CYS A 488 22.96 13.62 -4.45
C CYS A 488 21.48 13.20 -4.43
N ALA A 489 21.19 12.00 -4.93
CA ALA A 489 19.88 11.35 -4.87
C ALA A 489 20.02 9.84 -4.56
N TRP A 490 18.91 9.24 -4.18
CA TRP A 490 18.72 7.83 -3.84
C TRP A 490 17.91 7.11 -4.93
N THR A 491 18.13 5.81 -5.03
CA THR A 491 17.25 4.82 -5.67
C THR A 491 17.21 3.58 -4.80
N ILE A 492 16.19 2.74 -4.96
CA ILE A 492 16.10 1.39 -4.42
C ILE A 492 16.19 0.35 -5.56
N GLY A 493 16.41 -0.91 -5.20
CA GLY A 493 16.57 -2.03 -6.11
C GLY A 493 18.01 -2.51 -6.10
N GLN A 494 18.76 -2.19 -7.15
CA GLN A 494 20.13 -2.66 -7.32
C GLN A 494 21.05 -1.55 -7.82
N HIS A 495 22.29 -1.92 -8.17
CA HIS A 495 23.21 -0.99 -8.81
C HIS A 495 22.71 -0.59 -10.21
N VAL A 496 22.55 0.71 -10.45
CA VAL A 496 22.12 1.28 -11.74
C VAL A 496 23.33 1.92 -12.44
N PRO A 497 23.82 1.34 -13.56
CA PRO A 497 24.90 1.92 -14.35
C PRO A 497 24.61 3.36 -14.77
N GLY A 498 25.58 4.25 -14.55
CA GLY A 498 25.46 5.67 -14.88
C GLY A 498 24.75 6.52 -13.81
N PHE A 499 24.19 5.90 -12.77
CA PHE A 499 23.64 6.60 -11.60
C PHE A 499 24.35 6.21 -10.30
N SER A 500 24.34 4.92 -9.94
CA SER A 500 24.80 4.44 -8.64
C SER A 500 26.31 4.63 -8.48
N THR A 501 26.70 5.38 -7.46
CA THR A 501 28.09 5.65 -7.09
C THR A 501 28.49 5.03 -5.76
N ASN A 502 27.51 4.70 -4.91
CA ASN A 502 27.70 4.01 -3.65
C ASN A 502 26.45 3.16 -3.34
N ASP A 503 26.69 1.87 -3.14
CA ASP A 503 25.66 0.86 -2.83
C ASP A 503 25.68 0.43 -1.36
N TYR A 504 26.52 1.07 -0.53
CA TYR A 504 26.55 0.92 0.93
C TYR A 504 26.76 -0.52 1.45
N GLY A 505 27.28 -1.40 0.61
CA GLY A 505 27.49 -2.82 0.88
C GLY A 505 26.33 -3.73 0.43
N ALA A 506 25.45 -3.25 -0.45
CA ALA A 506 24.23 -3.93 -0.89
C ALA A 506 23.38 -4.35 0.32
N ASN A 507 22.89 -5.60 0.41
CA ASN A 507 22.10 -6.07 1.55
C ASN A 507 22.81 -5.97 2.91
N ASN A 508 24.15 -5.81 2.96
CA ASN A 508 24.83 -5.53 4.23
C ASN A 508 24.49 -4.15 4.81
N GLN A 509 23.84 -3.28 4.03
CA GLN A 509 23.48 -1.96 4.48
C GLN A 509 22.43 -1.95 5.58
N TRP A 510 21.56 -2.96 5.62
CA TRP A 510 20.48 -3.09 6.60
C TRP A 510 21.01 -3.20 8.04
N GLY A 511 22.25 -3.63 8.23
CA GLY A 511 22.90 -3.61 9.55
C GLY A 511 22.43 -4.74 10.48
N PRO A 512 22.75 -4.66 11.78
CA PRO A 512 22.37 -5.68 12.75
C PRO A 512 20.85 -5.66 13.03
N LEU A 513 20.37 -6.74 13.65
CA LEU A 513 19.03 -6.81 14.19
C LEU A 513 18.75 -5.65 15.16
N LEU A 514 17.56 -5.10 15.06
CA LEU A 514 17.04 -4.03 15.89
C LEU A 514 15.98 -4.59 16.83
N SER A 515 16.24 -4.53 18.13
CA SER A 515 15.24 -4.79 19.15
C SER A 515 14.40 -3.53 19.37
N LEU A 516 13.09 -3.64 19.17
CA LEU A 516 12.09 -2.61 19.44
C LEU A 516 11.22 -3.00 20.62
N ALA A 517 10.85 -1.99 21.42
CA ALA A 517 10.01 -2.17 22.60
C ALA A 517 8.54 -1.89 22.28
N TYR A 518 7.64 -2.81 22.59
CA TYR A 518 6.20 -2.67 22.39
C TYR A 518 5.46 -2.73 23.73
N THR A 519 4.27 -2.14 23.79
CA THR A 519 3.42 -2.27 24.99
C THR A 519 2.81 -3.66 25.00
N ASP A 520 2.98 -4.37 26.12
CA ASP A 520 2.38 -5.67 26.36
C ASP A 520 1.10 -5.54 27.21
N ILE A 521 0.30 -6.60 27.24
CA ILE A 521 -0.90 -6.69 28.08
C ILE A 521 -0.55 -6.42 29.53
N GLY A 522 -1.36 -5.60 30.20
CA GLY A 522 -1.10 -5.09 31.54
C GLY A 522 -0.16 -3.88 31.61
N GLY A 523 0.30 -3.36 30.46
CA GLY A 523 1.16 -2.17 30.37
C GLY A 523 2.65 -2.48 30.55
N GLY A 524 3.03 -3.75 30.40
CA GLY A 524 4.41 -4.19 30.37
C GLY A 524 5.13 -3.77 29.09
N VAL A 525 6.40 -4.15 28.99
CA VAL A 525 7.20 -4.00 27.77
C VAL A 525 7.58 -5.37 27.26
N VAL A 526 7.28 -5.64 26.00
CA VAL A 526 7.85 -6.77 25.26
C VAL A 526 8.84 -6.23 24.23
N ASN A 527 10.01 -6.84 24.13
CA ASN A 527 10.98 -6.51 23.09
C ASN A 527 10.87 -7.52 21.96
N ARG A 528 10.89 -7.04 20.72
CA ARG A 528 10.91 -7.90 19.53
C ARG A 528 11.94 -7.40 18.53
N PHE A 529 12.58 -8.34 17.86
CA PHE A 529 13.35 -8.10 16.65
C PHE A 529 12.39 -8.13 15.48
N ASN A 530 11.97 -6.95 15.03
CA ASN A 530 11.14 -6.80 13.84
C ASN A 530 11.95 -6.29 12.65
N ASP A 531 13.12 -5.67 12.88
CA ASP A 531 13.90 -5.06 11.80
C ASP A 531 15.38 -5.39 11.86
N PHE A 532 16.06 -5.20 10.73
CA PHE A 532 17.47 -4.82 10.70
C PHE A 532 17.58 -3.31 10.57
N ARG A 533 18.51 -2.67 11.29
CA ARG A 533 18.79 -1.24 11.06
C ARG A 533 20.26 -0.86 11.12
N ARG A 534 20.69 0.01 10.19
CA ARG A 534 21.96 0.76 10.26
C ARG A 534 21.74 2.26 10.10
N ILE A 535 22.15 3.01 11.13
CA ILE A 535 22.14 4.48 11.11
C ILE A 535 23.54 5.00 10.75
N LEU A 536 23.62 5.99 9.86
CA LEU A 536 24.84 6.72 9.54
C LEU A 536 24.58 8.23 9.38
N ALA A 537 25.65 9.02 9.34
CA ALA A 537 25.58 10.41 8.88
C ALA A 537 25.00 10.44 7.46
N ASN A 538 24.13 11.40 7.15
CA ASN A 538 23.49 11.45 5.85
C ASN A 538 24.55 11.72 4.76
N PRO A 539 24.85 10.75 3.88
CA PRO A 539 25.84 10.93 2.82
C PRO A 539 25.28 11.73 1.63
N CYS A 540 23.96 11.94 1.61
CA CYS A 540 23.21 12.46 0.47
C CYS A 540 22.47 13.76 0.82
N THR A 541 23.21 14.72 1.39
CA THR A 541 22.71 16.07 1.63
C THR A 541 22.59 16.87 0.33
N ARG A 542 21.63 17.80 0.27
CA ARG A 542 21.30 18.61 -0.91
C ARG A 542 21.62 20.10 -0.76
#